data_AF-A0A212EPZ7-F1
#
_entry.id   AF-A0A212EPZ7-F1
#
_cell.length_a   1.000
_cell.length_b   1.000
_cell.length_c   1.000
_cell.angle_alpha   90.00
_cell.angle_beta   90.00
_cell.angle_gamma   90.00
#
_symmetry.space_group_name_H-M   'P 1'
#
loop_
_entity.id
_entity.type
_entity.pdbx_description
1 polymer ?
#
loop_
_entity_poly.entity_id
_entity_poly.type
_entity_poly.pdbx_seq_one_letter_code
_entity_poly.pdbx_strand_id
1 'polypeptide(L)'
;MDLEEEFKDVNVEDPTSMDKVLILLESIQAEDDEFMEILLSKQNDMIITWEQPWYQKGSCLTRPLKITDDSLPKFRTDSICKDESDEIHQNWRRFRKLFNVPNKPVCIARWRNKTKSKRPNTPAEYVRRFVIAFLAQGLERNLYQVYKHVVVRYGNKVKGNYSKHEEKVMNICLFHNPKSTVPYLSAVFGREPRGIYKRMLQLYQGKPPKKKLKWTLSLASKFVNLLLEYTGEPLENLKYKSIEKSVWLKLERDMGQLYIYLQYFWAVTLHSQIFVKFDVELQTLRRHLYKKLKLYPYKVWTDIRWKEMLKHVPDGFTHNFLHNVCRKLARSYEGYLNVPLEELIQYALNKPCTKRRLKTLALNEHRVLEVIRYNQKPEYD
;
A
#
# COMPACT_ATOMS: atom_id res chain seq x y z
N MET A 1 4.90 -13.33 -22.96
CA MET A 1 4.87 -12.39 -24.08
C MET A 1 5.83 -11.27 -23.75
N ASP A 2 6.75 -11.01 -24.67
CA ASP A 2 7.82 -10.05 -24.46
C ASP A 2 7.48 -8.72 -25.16
N LEU A 3 7.02 -7.75 -24.37
CA LEU A 3 6.70 -6.40 -24.87
C LEU A 3 7.94 -5.71 -25.48
N GLU A 4 9.15 -6.13 -25.10
CA GLU A 4 10.39 -5.61 -25.64
C GLU A 4 10.60 -6.03 -27.09
N GLU A 5 10.29 -7.29 -27.42
CA GLU A 5 10.40 -7.83 -28.78
C GLU A 5 9.34 -7.24 -29.71
N GLU A 6 8.08 -7.14 -29.26
CA GLU A 6 6.96 -6.70 -30.11
C GLU A 6 6.99 -5.20 -30.47
N PHE A 7 7.58 -4.36 -29.61
CA PHE A 7 7.53 -2.90 -29.72
C PHE A 7 8.89 -2.22 -29.99
N LYS A 8 9.94 -3.00 -30.24
CA LYS A 8 11.31 -2.49 -30.46
C LYS A 8 11.41 -1.40 -31.53
N ASP A 9 10.86 -1.67 -32.72
CA ASP A 9 11.02 -0.81 -33.92
C ASP A 9 9.73 -0.08 -34.35
N VAL A 10 8.74 -0.06 -33.47
CA VAL A 10 7.41 0.52 -33.75
C VAL A 10 7.44 2.06 -33.76
N ASN A 11 6.76 2.73 -34.69
CA ASN A 11 6.65 4.19 -34.72
C ASN A 11 5.43 4.67 -33.92
N VAL A 12 5.60 5.68 -33.04
CA VAL A 12 4.52 6.19 -32.18
C VAL A 12 3.35 6.76 -32.98
N GLU A 13 3.62 7.34 -34.14
CA GLU A 13 2.62 8.03 -34.97
C GLU A 13 1.90 7.09 -35.95
N ASP A 14 2.44 5.88 -36.15
CA ASP A 14 1.89 4.90 -37.08
C ASP A 14 0.65 4.22 -36.48
N PRO A 15 -0.53 4.30 -37.12
CA PRO A 15 -1.75 3.62 -36.65
C PRO A 15 -1.57 2.12 -36.42
N THR A 16 -0.72 1.44 -37.19
CA THR A 16 -0.49 -0.02 -37.04
C THR A 16 0.12 -0.37 -35.67
N SER A 17 0.78 0.59 -35.04
CA SER A 17 1.32 0.48 -33.68
C SER A 17 0.21 0.36 -32.64
N MET A 18 -0.91 1.05 -32.86
CA MET A 18 -2.08 0.95 -32.01
C MET A 18 -2.79 -0.39 -32.24
N ASP A 19 -2.85 -0.87 -33.48
CA ASP A 19 -3.46 -2.17 -33.81
C ASP A 19 -2.75 -3.31 -33.06
N LYS A 20 -1.41 -3.28 -32.95
CA LYS A 20 -0.66 -4.24 -32.11
C LYS A 20 -1.10 -4.23 -30.65
N VAL A 21 -1.33 -3.04 -30.07
CA VAL A 21 -1.83 -2.93 -28.69
C VAL A 21 -3.24 -3.49 -28.57
N LEU A 22 -4.10 -3.23 -29.56
CA LEU A 22 -5.48 -3.74 -29.57
C LEU A 22 -5.53 -5.26 -29.71
N ILE A 23 -4.72 -5.85 -30.59
CA ILE A 23 -4.57 -7.30 -30.75
C ILE A 23 -4.15 -7.94 -29.42
N LEU A 24 -3.21 -7.33 -28.71
CA LEU A 24 -2.80 -7.80 -27.39
C LEU A 24 -3.94 -7.74 -26.37
N LEU A 25 -4.69 -6.63 -26.35
CA LEU A 25 -5.85 -6.49 -25.47
C LEU A 25 -6.93 -7.53 -25.79
N GLU A 26 -7.19 -7.81 -27.06
CA GLU A 26 -8.14 -8.83 -27.51
C GLU A 26 -7.69 -10.22 -27.06
N SER A 27 -6.42 -10.57 -27.22
CA SER A 27 -5.86 -11.83 -26.74
C SER A 27 -6.02 -11.99 -25.22
N ILE A 28 -5.73 -10.94 -24.45
CA ILE A 28 -5.91 -10.93 -22.99
C ILE A 28 -7.39 -11.12 -22.62
N GLN A 29 -8.29 -10.44 -23.33
CA GLN A 29 -9.71 -10.53 -23.07
C GLN A 29 -10.29 -11.90 -23.44
N ALA A 30 -9.86 -12.47 -24.57
CA ALA A 30 -10.24 -13.81 -24.98
C ALA A 30 -9.81 -14.84 -23.92
N GLU A 31 -8.58 -14.75 -23.43
CA GLU A 31 -8.10 -15.63 -22.34
C GLU A 31 -8.96 -15.50 -21.07
N ASP A 32 -9.33 -14.28 -20.68
CA ASP A 32 -10.16 -14.03 -19.50
C ASP A 32 -11.59 -14.57 -19.68
N ASP A 33 -12.17 -14.39 -20.88
CA ASP A 33 -13.53 -14.82 -21.22
C ASP A 33 -13.59 -16.36 -21.34
N GLU A 34 -12.63 -17.01 -22.00
CA GLU A 34 -12.48 -18.49 -22.03
C GLU A 34 -12.40 -19.07 -20.61
N PHE A 35 -11.61 -18.44 -19.74
CA PHE A 35 -11.50 -18.89 -18.36
C PHE A 35 -12.82 -18.76 -17.59
N MET A 36 -13.58 -17.69 -17.85
CA MET A 36 -14.89 -17.51 -17.23
C MET A 36 -15.92 -18.52 -17.74
N GLU A 37 -15.90 -18.89 -19.02
CA GLU A 37 -16.76 -19.94 -19.57
C GLU A 37 -16.48 -21.30 -18.91
N ILE A 38 -15.20 -21.64 -18.68
CA ILE A 38 -14.83 -22.85 -17.93
C ILE A 38 -15.49 -22.83 -16.54
N LEU A 39 -15.49 -21.69 -15.86
CA LEU A 39 -16.09 -21.60 -14.53
C LEU A 39 -17.62 -21.63 -14.57
N LEU A 40 -18.23 -21.00 -15.58
CA LEU A 40 -19.68 -21.03 -15.79
C LEU A 40 -20.19 -22.45 -16.06
N SER A 41 -19.44 -23.25 -16.82
CA SER A 41 -19.79 -24.66 -17.07
C SER A 41 -19.87 -25.51 -15.79
N LYS A 42 -19.27 -25.03 -14.70
CA LYS A 42 -19.18 -25.69 -13.39
C LYS A 42 -20.08 -25.05 -12.34
N GLN A 43 -20.92 -24.08 -12.73
CA GLN A 43 -21.73 -23.29 -11.79
C GLN A 43 -22.63 -24.16 -10.90
N ASN A 44 -23.20 -25.23 -11.45
CA ASN A 44 -24.11 -26.12 -10.71
C ASN A 44 -23.41 -26.87 -9.57
N ASP A 45 -22.09 -27.10 -9.68
CA ASP A 45 -21.29 -27.75 -8.65
C ASP A 45 -20.77 -26.77 -7.58
N MET A 46 -20.90 -25.46 -7.85
CA MET A 46 -20.39 -24.39 -6.98
C MET A 46 -21.41 -24.04 -5.89
N ILE A 47 -21.61 -24.96 -4.96
CA ILE A 47 -22.49 -24.80 -3.80
C ILE A 47 -21.65 -24.53 -2.55
N ILE A 48 -22.00 -23.49 -1.78
CA ILE A 48 -21.35 -23.20 -0.50
C ILE A 48 -21.85 -24.22 0.52
N THR A 49 -21.00 -25.20 0.85
CA THR A 49 -21.31 -26.26 1.83
C THR A 49 -20.70 -26.02 3.21
N TRP A 50 -19.93 -24.94 3.36
CA TRP A 50 -19.27 -24.57 4.61
C TRP A 50 -19.96 -23.37 5.28
N GLU A 51 -19.77 -23.23 6.58
CA GLU A 51 -20.26 -22.08 7.32
C GLU A 51 -19.50 -20.82 6.91
N GLN A 52 -20.23 -19.79 6.49
CA GLN A 52 -19.68 -18.47 6.18
C GLN A 52 -19.96 -17.50 7.32
N PRO A 53 -18.94 -16.86 7.90
CA PRO A 53 -19.13 -15.74 8.80
C PRO A 53 -19.96 -14.62 8.14
N TRP A 54 -20.69 -13.85 8.93
CA TRP A 54 -21.58 -12.79 8.42
C TRP A 54 -20.86 -11.81 7.47
N TYR A 55 -19.59 -11.47 7.76
CA TYR A 55 -18.78 -10.55 6.95
C TYR A 55 -18.32 -11.15 5.62
N GLN A 56 -18.53 -12.45 5.38
CA GLN A 56 -18.28 -13.12 4.10
C GLN A 56 -19.56 -13.33 3.28
N LYS A 57 -20.75 -13.07 3.82
CA LYS A 57 -22.03 -13.21 3.10
C LYS A 57 -22.35 -12.06 2.14
N GLY A 58 -21.38 -11.17 1.89
CA GLY A 58 -21.53 -10.00 1.06
C GLY A 58 -21.92 -10.32 -0.40
N SER A 59 -22.83 -9.52 -0.97
CA SER A 59 -23.25 -9.65 -2.36
C SER A 59 -22.33 -8.97 -3.37
N CYS A 60 -21.34 -8.19 -2.90
CA CYS A 60 -20.46 -7.39 -3.76
C CYS A 60 -18.98 -7.57 -3.41
N LEU A 61 -18.16 -7.91 -4.40
CA LEU A 61 -16.71 -8.04 -4.26
C LEU A 61 -15.96 -6.72 -4.39
N THR A 62 -16.58 -5.69 -4.99
CA THR A 62 -15.90 -4.46 -5.39
C THR A 62 -16.14 -3.28 -4.45
N ARG A 63 -17.01 -3.46 -3.45
CA ARG A 63 -17.35 -2.44 -2.46
C ARG A 63 -16.98 -2.91 -1.05
N PRO A 64 -16.36 -2.06 -0.22
CA PRO A 64 -16.15 -2.37 1.19
C PRO A 64 -17.49 -2.66 1.86
N LEU A 65 -17.48 -3.63 2.77
CA LEU A 65 -18.60 -3.91 3.66
C LEU A 65 -18.83 -2.69 4.57
N LYS A 66 -20.06 -2.19 4.61
CA LYS A 66 -20.44 -1.14 5.57
C LYS A 66 -20.81 -1.82 6.88
N ILE A 67 -20.13 -1.44 7.96
CA ILE A 67 -20.46 -1.88 9.31
C ILE A 67 -21.50 -0.89 9.83
N THR A 68 -22.69 -1.38 10.14
CA THR A 68 -23.79 -0.57 10.70
C THR A 68 -24.05 -0.87 12.17
N ASP A 69 -23.44 -1.94 12.71
CA ASP A 69 -23.67 -2.43 14.05
C ASP A 69 -22.34 -2.87 14.69
N ASP A 70 -21.98 -2.24 15.81
CA ASP A 70 -20.76 -2.50 16.57
C ASP A 70 -20.84 -3.78 17.41
N SER A 71 -22.02 -4.39 17.54
CA SER A 71 -22.23 -5.66 18.27
C SER A 71 -21.81 -6.90 17.46
N LEU A 72 -21.63 -6.76 16.14
CA LEU A 72 -21.28 -7.88 15.27
C LEU A 72 -19.82 -8.34 15.49
N PRO A 73 -19.54 -9.66 15.34
CA PRO A 73 -18.18 -10.19 15.41
C PRO A 73 -17.23 -9.43 14.48
N LYS A 74 -16.14 -8.91 15.04
CA LYS A 74 -15.16 -8.12 14.30
C LYS A 74 -14.37 -9.02 13.35
N PHE A 75 -14.11 -8.51 12.15
CA PHE A 75 -13.14 -9.09 11.21
C PHE A 75 -11.91 -8.18 11.13
N ARG A 76 -10.79 -8.75 10.70
CA ARG A 76 -9.53 -8.01 10.62
C ARG A 76 -9.57 -6.98 9.50
N THR A 77 -9.18 -5.74 9.77
CA THR A 77 -9.17 -4.62 8.80
C THR A 77 -7.77 -4.18 8.37
N ASP A 78 -6.73 -4.73 9.00
CA ASP A 78 -5.33 -4.49 8.66
C ASP A 78 -4.95 -5.11 7.30
N SER A 79 -3.70 -4.95 6.86
CA SER A 79 -3.22 -5.55 5.61
C SER A 79 -3.25 -7.08 5.70
N ILE A 80 -3.47 -7.79 4.58
CA ILE A 80 -3.32 -9.25 4.54
C ILE A 80 -1.85 -9.60 4.85
N CYS A 81 -1.60 -10.41 5.87
CA CYS A 81 -0.26 -10.88 6.22
C CYS A 81 0.19 -12.05 5.33
N LYS A 82 1.44 -12.51 5.50
CA LYS A 82 1.98 -13.64 4.73
C LYS A 82 1.19 -14.92 4.91
N ASP A 83 0.80 -15.27 6.13
CA ASP A 83 0.03 -16.49 6.40
C ASP A 83 -1.32 -16.49 5.72
N GLU A 84 -2.05 -15.38 5.83
CA GLU A 84 -3.32 -15.21 5.13
C GLU A 84 -3.13 -15.26 3.60
N SER A 85 -2.02 -14.71 3.10
CA SER A 85 -1.70 -14.75 1.67
C SER A 85 -1.37 -16.17 1.19
N ASP A 86 -0.65 -16.94 2.00
CA ASP A 86 -0.30 -18.32 1.73
C ASP A 86 -1.54 -19.22 1.84
N GLU A 87 -2.44 -18.97 2.78
CA GLU A 87 -3.74 -19.63 2.90
C GLU A 87 -4.61 -19.38 1.66
N ILE A 88 -4.74 -18.13 1.20
CA ILE A 88 -5.42 -17.80 -0.07
C ILE A 88 -4.82 -18.59 -1.24
N HIS A 89 -3.49 -18.71 -1.28
CA HIS A 89 -2.80 -19.47 -2.32
C HIS A 89 -3.04 -20.98 -2.22
N GLN A 90 -3.10 -21.54 -1.00
CA GLN A 90 -3.44 -22.94 -0.76
C GLN A 90 -4.90 -23.23 -1.15
N ASN A 91 -5.83 -22.37 -0.76
CA ASN A 91 -7.24 -22.47 -1.15
C ASN A 91 -7.40 -22.39 -2.67
N TRP A 92 -6.61 -21.56 -3.37
CA TRP A 92 -6.58 -21.56 -4.84
C TRP A 92 -6.12 -22.90 -5.42
N ARG A 93 -5.07 -23.52 -4.86
CA ARG A 93 -4.61 -24.85 -5.29
C ARG A 93 -5.68 -25.93 -5.07
N ARG A 94 -6.39 -25.88 -3.94
CA ARG A 94 -7.51 -26.80 -3.64
C ARG A 94 -8.67 -26.60 -4.60
N PHE A 95 -9.11 -25.36 -4.79
CA PHE A 95 -10.16 -24.99 -5.74
C PHE A 95 -9.87 -25.55 -7.14
N ARG A 96 -8.64 -25.35 -7.63
CA ARG A 96 -8.21 -25.86 -8.92
C ARG A 96 -8.35 -27.37 -9.07
N LYS A 97 -7.97 -28.12 -8.04
CA LYS A 97 -8.07 -29.59 -8.05
C LYS A 97 -9.53 -30.02 -8.00
N LEU A 98 -10.32 -29.42 -7.11
CA LEU A 98 -11.72 -29.78 -6.89
C LEU A 98 -12.59 -29.53 -8.12
N PHE A 99 -12.43 -28.36 -8.75
CA PHE A 99 -13.22 -27.97 -9.91
C PHE A 99 -12.54 -28.29 -11.24
N ASN A 100 -11.34 -28.87 -11.23
CA ASN A 100 -10.51 -29.13 -12.42
C ASN A 100 -10.41 -27.90 -13.35
N VAL A 101 -9.83 -26.81 -12.83
CA VAL A 101 -9.66 -25.56 -13.59
C VAL A 101 -8.19 -25.16 -13.80
N PRO A 102 -7.87 -24.47 -14.91
CA PRO A 102 -6.49 -24.03 -15.22
C PRO A 102 -5.87 -23.14 -14.14
N ASN A 103 -4.53 -23.08 -14.10
CA ASN A 103 -3.81 -22.21 -13.15
C ASN A 103 -3.78 -20.73 -13.56
N LYS A 104 -4.94 -20.12 -13.74
CA LYS A 104 -5.03 -18.74 -14.22
C LYS A 104 -5.79 -17.82 -13.24
N PRO A 105 -5.28 -17.61 -12.00
CA PRO A 105 -5.90 -16.68 -11.06
C PRO A 105 -5.87 -15.23 -11.56
N VAL A 106 -4.97 -14.93 -12.51
CA VAL A 106 -4.90 -13.64 -13.20
C VAL A 106 -6.20 -13.33 -13.96
N CYS A 107 -6.87 -14.33 -14.54
CA CYS A 107 -8.12 -14.16 -15.25
C CYS A 107 -9.23 -13.67 -14.32
N ILE A 108 -9.36 -14.25 -13.11
CA ILE A 108 -10.28 -13.75 -12.08
C ILE A 108 -9.99 -12.31 -11.66
N ALA A 109 -8.71 -11.96 -11.55
CA ALA A 109 -8.26 -10.64 -11.15
C ALA A 109 -8.56 -9.57 -12.21
N ARG A 110 -8.32 -9.89 -13.49
CA ARG A 110 -8.49 -9.00 -14.64
C ARG A 110 -9.95 -8.90 -15.06
N TRP A 111 -10.69 -10.01 -15.09
CA TRP A 111 -12.03 -10.07 -15.67
C TRP A 111 -12.98 -9.01 -15.08
N ARG A 112 -13.79 -8.43 -15.96
CA ARG A 112 -14.80 -7.40 -15.66
C ARG A 112 -16.07 -7.75 -16.42
N ASN A 113 -17.21 -7.59 -15.78
CA ASN A 113 -18.50 -7.74 -16.45
C ASN A 113 -18.70 -6.59 -17.46
N LYS A 114 -18.69 -6.92 -18.76
CA LYS A 114 -18.77 -5.98 -19.90
C LYS A 114 -20.21 -5.54 -20.20
N THR A 115 -21.20 -6.38 -19.92
CA THR A 115 -22.61 -6.13 -20.23
C THR A 115 -23.31 -5.54 -19.01
N LYS A 116 -23.71 -4.26 -19.15
CA LYS A 116 -24.49 -3.40 -18.23
C LYS A 116 -25.01 -4.07 -16.94
N SER A 117 -24.52 -3.48 -15.85
CA SER A 117 -24.94 -3.63 -14.45
C SER A 117 -24.11 -4.60 -13.64
N LYS A 118 -23.50 -4.06 -12.57
CA LYS A 118 -22.98 -4.76 -11.39
C LYS A 118 -24.12 -5.45 -10.63
N ARG A 119 -25.05 -6.09 -11.34
CA ARG A 119 -26.15 -6.86 -10.78
C ARG A 119 -25.49 -8.08 -10.12
N PRO A 120 -25.58 -8.22 -8.79
CA PRO A 120 -24.90 -9.28 -8.07
C PRO A 120 -25.42 -10.69 -8.40
N ASN A 121 -26.46 -10.78 -9.23
CA ASN A 121 -27.22 -11.99 -9.54
C ASN A 121 -26.95 -12.52 -10.96
N THR A 122 -25.97 -11.99 -11.71
CA THR A 122 -25.59 -12.62 -12.98
C THR A 122 -24.83 -13.91 -12.69
N PRO A 123 -24.96 -14.95 -13.54
CA PRO A 123 -24.19 -16.21 -13.41
C PRO A 123 -22.68 -15.97 -13.25
N ALA A 124 -22.11 -15.05 -14.03
CA ALA A 124 -20.70 -14.72 -13.98
C ALA A 124 -20.27 -14.10 -12.64
N GLU A 125 -21.07 -13.18 -12.08
CA GLU A 125 -20.78 -12.60 -10.75
C GLU A 125 -21.03 -13.61 -9.62
N TYR A 126 -22.01 -14.52 -9.76
CA TYR A 126 -22.20 -15.62 -8.82
C TYR A 126 -20.95 -16.50 -8.74
N VAL A 127 -20.48 -17.00 -9.88
CA VAL A 127 -19.30 -17.87 -9.96
C VAL A 127 -18.06 -17.15 -9.45
N ARG A 128 -17.87 -15.88 -9.81
CA ARG A 128 -16.78 -15.07 -9.28
C ARG A 128 -16.83 -14.91 -7.76
N ARG A 129 -18.01 -14.65 -7.20
CA ARG A 129 -18.23 -14.57 -5.75
C ARG A 129 -17.94 -15.90 -5.07
N PHE A 130 -18.38 -17.00 -5.66
CA PHE A 130 -18.11 -18.34 -5.15
C PHE A 130 -16.59 -18.59 -5.07
N VAL A 131 -15.85 -18.30 -6.16
CA VAL A 131 -14.39 -18.44 -6.18
C VAL A 131 -13.77 -17.63 -5.04
N ILE A 132 -14.11 -16.35 -4.89
CA ILE A 132 -13.54 -15.52 -3.82
C ILE A 132 -13.94 -16.01 -2.42
N ALA A 133 -15.17 -16.49 -2.25
CA ALA A 133 -15.63 -17.07 -0.99
C ALA A 133 -14.89 -18.37 -0.65
N PHE A 134 -14.59 -19.20 -1.64
CA PHE A 134 -13.76 -20.39 -1.48
C PHE A 134 -12.33 -20.00 -1.05
N LEU A 135 -11.77 -18.96 -1.66
CA LEU A 135 -10.45 -18.44 -1.28
C LEU A 135 -10.42 -17.84 0.13
N ALA A 136 -11.56 -17.37 0.64
CA ALA A 136 -11.70 -16.75 1.95
C ALA A 136 -11.92 -17.74 3.10
N GLN A 137 -12.01 -19.04 2.82
CA GLN A 137 -12.17 -20.08 3.85
C GLN A 137 -11.04 -20.01 4.88
N GLY A 138 -11.40 -20.08 6.17
CA GLY A 138 -10.45 -20.02 7.29
C GLY A 138 -9.90 -18.63 7.60
N LEU A 139 -10.32 -17.58 6.89
CA LEU A 139 -9.83 -16.21 7.11
C LEU A 139 -10.81 -15.35 7.89
N GLU A 140 -10.30 -14.56 8.82
CA GLU A 140 -11.01 -13.45 9.47
C GLU A 140 -11.10 -12.20 8.57
N ARG A 141 -11.40 -12.41 7.29
CA ARG A 141 -11.43 -11.38 6.23
C ARG A 141 -12.75 -11.41 5.48
N ASN A 142 -13.21 -10.25 5.05
CA ASN A 142 -14.36 -10.15 4.16
C ASN A 142 -13.96 -10.42 2.70
N LEU A 143 -14.96 -10.72 1.86
CA LEU A 143 -14.72 -11.06 0.44
C LEU A 143 -14.07 -9.91 -0.34
N TYR A 144 -14.39 -8.66 0.00
CA TYR A 144 -13.79 -7.48 -0.63
C TYR A 144 -12.26 -7.43 -0.41
N GLN A 145 -11.79 -7.73 0.80
CA GLN A 145 -10.36 -7.75 1.13
C GLN A 145 -9.63 -8.87 0.39
N VAL A 146 -10.21 -10.07 0.37
CA VAL A 146 -9.64 -11.23 -0.36
C VAL A 146 -9.60 -10.94 -1.86
N TYR A 147 -10.69 -10.43 -2.43
CA TYR A 147 -10.74 -10.01 -3.83
C TYR A 147 -9.69 -8.95 -4.16
N LYS A 148 -9.57 -7.90 -3.34
CA LYS A 148 -8.55 -6.85 -3.53
C LYS A 148 -7.14 -7.44 -3.48
N HIS A 149 -6.89 -8.39 -2.59
CA HIS A 149 -5.61 -9.09 -2.52
C HIS A 149 -5.34 -9.90 -3.79
N VAL A 150 -6.31 -10.66 -4.29
CA VAL A 150 -6.22 -11.40 -5.57
C VAL A 150 -5.90 -10.44 -6.72
N VAL A 151 -6.58 -9.30 -6.82
CA VAL A 151 -6.30 -8.28 -7.84
C VAL A 151 -4.88 -7.72 -7.72
N VAL A 152 -4.44 -7.37 -6.52
CA VAL A 152 -3.09 -6.80 -6.31
C VAL A 152 -1.99 -7.83 -6.54
N ARG A 153 -2.21 -9.10 -6.14
CA ARG A 153 -1.20 -10.16 -6.22
C ARG A 153 -1.08 -10.75 -7.62
N TYR A 154 -2.20 -10.96 -8.30
CA TYR A 154 -2.22 -11.65 -9.60
C TYR A 154 -2.47 -10.70 -10.77
N GLY A 155 -3.36 -9.70 -10.63
CA GLY A 155 -3.68 -8.74 -11.69
C GLY A 155 -2.65 -7.61 -11.85
N ASN A 156 -2.05 -7.16 -10.74
CA ASN A 156 -1.07 -6.06 -10.71
C ASN A 156 0.33 -6.56 -10.32
N LYS A 157 0.79 -7.63 -10.97
CA LYS A 157 2.05 -8.31 -10.61
C LYS A 157 3.27 -7.43 -10.84
N VAL A 158 3.26 -6.59 -11.88
CA VAL A 158 4.41 -5.78 -12.26
C VAL A 158 4.48 -4.52 -11.40
N LYS A 159 5.65 -4.27 -10.80
CA LYS A 159 5.92 -3.15 -9.90
C LYS A 159 7.28 -2.55 -10.21
N GLY A 160 7.49 -1.31 -9.79
CA GLY A 160 8.77 -0.61 -9.94
C GLY A 160 8.76 0.38 -11.09
N ASN A 161 9.96 0.71 -11.58
CA ASN A 161 10.13 1.68 -12.66
C ASN A 161 9.53 1.17 -13.97
N TYR A 162 9.19 2.10 -14.86
CA TYR A 162 8.76 1.76 -16.21
C TYR A 162 9.99 1.58 -17.09
N SER A 163 9.97 0.58 -17.96
CA SER A 163 10.98 0.39 -19.00
C SER A 163 10.80 1.41 -20.12
N LYS A 164 11.82 1.56 -20.97
CA LYS A 164 11.71 2.42 -22.17
C LYS A 164 10.61 1.92 -23.12
N HIS A 165 10.43 0.60 -23.24
CA HIS A 165 9.40 -0.03 -24.06
C HIS A 165 7.99 0.25 -23.51
N GLU A 166 7.80 0.15 -22.18
CA GLU A 166 6.53 0.54 -21.56
C GLU A 166 6.20 2.02 -21.83
N GLU A 167 7.19 2.92 -21.74
CA GLU A 167 6.99 4.34 -22.05
C GLU A 167 6.66 4.60 -23.52
N LYS A 168 7.24 3.81 -24.43
CA LYS A 168 6.92 3.87 -25.86
C LYS A 168 5.47 3.46 -26.13
N VAL A 169 5.01 2.36 -25.53
CA VAL A 169 3.60 1.90 -25.63
C VAL A 169 2.64 2.90 -24.97
N MET A 170 3.05 3.55 -23.88
CA MET A 170 2.28 4.66 -23.30
C MET A 170 2.05 5.79 -24.32
N ASN A 171 3.11 6.19 -25.02
CA ASN A 171 3.04 7.27 -26.00
C ASN A 171 2.15 6.89 -27.20
N ILE A 172 2.24 5.64 -27.71
CA ILE A 172 1.34 5.12 -28.75
C ILE A 172 -0.13 5.25 -28.31
N CYS A 173 -0.46 4.71 -27.13
CA CYS A 173 -1.83 4.75 -26.62
C CYS A 173 -2.33 6.17 -26.37
N LEU A 174 -1.44 7.07 -25.97
CA LEU A 174 -1.75 8.48 -25.74
C LEU A 174 -2.03 9.23 -27.04
N PHE A 175 -1.25 8.95 -28.08
CA PHE A 175 -1.38 9.56 -29.39
C PHE A 175 -2.67 9.13 -30.08
N HIS A 176 -2.94 7.81 -30.15
CA HIS A 176 -4.07 7.28 -30.91
C HIS A 176 -5.38 7.18 -30.10
N ASN A 177 -5.34 6.94 -28.78
CA ASN A 177 -6.55 6.76 -27.97
C ASN A 177 -6.41 7.29 -26.51
N PRO A 178 -6.30 8.61 -26.32
CA PRO A 178 -6.00 9.22 -25.03
C PRO A 178 -7.04 8.93 -23.93
N LYS A 179 -8.31 8.71 -24.32
CA LYS A 179 -9.41 8.46 -23.37
C LYS A 179 -9.31 7.07 -22.74
N SER A 180 -8.82 6.08 -23.48
CA SER A 180 -8.80 4.67 -23.06
C SER A 180 -7.41 4.18 -22.66
N THR A 181 -6.41 5.07 -22.68
CA THR A 181 -5.01 4.73 -22.43
C THR A 181 -4.79 4.02 -21.10
N VAL A 182 -5.30 4.56 -19.99
CA VAL A 182 -5.05 3.97 -18.66
C VAL A 182 -5.63 2.54 -18.52
N PRO A 183 -6.90 2.28 -18.89
CA PRO A 183 -7.44 0.92 -18.94
C PRO A 183 -6.60 -0.04 -19.79
N TYR A 184 -6.20 0.40 -20.99
CA TYR A 184 -5.42 -0.43 -21.93
C TYR A 184 -4.06 -0.80 -21.36
N LEU A 185 -3.30 0.20 -20.92
CA LEU A 185 -1.98 0.01 -20.35
C LEU A 185 -2.02 -0.81 -19.05
N SER A 186 -3.09 -0.69 -18.26
CA SER A 186 -3.23 -1.49 -17.03
C SER A 186 -3.37 -2.98 -17.34
N ALA A 187 -4.17 -3.32 -18.36
CA ALA A 187 -4.32 -4.69 -18.82
C ALA A 187 -3.04 -5.23 -19.46
N VAL A 188 -2.44 -4.46 -20.39
CA VAL A 188 -1.23 -4.84 -21.12
C VAL A 188 -0.02 -5.00 -20.20
N PHE A 189 0.22 -4.03 -19.30
CA PHE A 189 1.39 -4.08 -18.42
C PHE A 189 1.17 -4.93 -17.17
N GLY A 190 -0.06 -5.33 -16.85
CA GLY A 190 -0.39 -5.96 -15.57
C GLY A 190 0.02 -5.07 -14.39
N ARG A 191 -0.23 -3.76 -14.50
CA ARG A 191 0.13 -2.71 -13.53
C ARG A 191 -1.10 -1.99 -13.01
N GLU A 192 -0.97 -1.45 -11.79
CA GLU A 192 -2.04 -0.66 -11.16
C GLU A 192 -2.35 0.61 -11.97
N PRO A 193 -3.63 0.87 -12.34
CA PRO A 193 -4.04 2.05 -13.10
C PRO A 193 -3.56 3.38 -12.51
N ARG A 194 -3.57 3.50 -11.19
CA ARG A 194 -3.14 4.72 -10.48
C ARG A 194 -1.67 5.04 -10.73
N GLY A 195 -0.82 4.02 -10.79
CA GLY A 195 0.60 4.17 -11.09
C GLY A 195 0.82 4.65 -12.52
N ILE A 196 0.03 4.15 -13.47
CA ILE A 196 0.09 4.53 -14.88
C ILE A 196 -0.35 5.98 -15.04
N TYR A 197 -1.52 6.34 -14.51
CA TYR A 197 -2.03 7.70 -14.54
C TYR A 197 -1.02 8.72 -13.99
N LYS A 198 -0.38 8.39 -12.85
CA LYS A 198 0.66 9.24 -12.25
C LYS A 198 1.90 9.38 -13.15
N ARG A 199 2.32 8.32 -13.85
CA ARG A 199 3.46 8.38 -14.77
C ARG A 199 3.11 9.24 -15.98
N MET A 200 1.94 9.06 -16.57
CA MET A 200 1.46 9.85 -17.70
C MET A 200 1.41 11.34 -17.35
N LEU A 201 0.85 11.69 -16.19
CA LEU A 201 0.82 13.08 -15.72
C LEU A 201 2.24 13.68 -15.65
N GLN A 202 3.23 12.90 -15.21
CA GLN A 202 4.62 13.34 -15.16
C GLN A 202 5.28 13.45 -16.54
N LEU A 203 4.82 12.72 -17.54
CA LEU A 203 5.30 12.84 -18.92
C LEU A 203 4.80 14.16 -19.54
N TYR A 204 3.54 14.53 -19.29
CA TYR A 204 2.94 15.76 -19.83
C TYR A 204 3.33 17.03 -19.07
N GLN A 205 3.23 17.00 -17.74
CA GLN A 205 3.39 18.19 -16.90
C GLN A 205 4.81 18.31 -16.31
N GLY A 206 5.68 17.37 -16.65
CA GLY A 206 6.96 17.19 -15.97
C GLY A 206 6.79 16.60 -14.57
N LYS A 207 7.92 16.22 -13.97
CA LYS A 207 7.92 15.81 -12.57
C LYS A 207 7.78 17.07 -11.70
N PRO A 208 6.88 17.10 -10.72
CA PRO A 208 6.80 18.23 -9.81
C PRO A 208 8.17 18.44 -9.15
N PRO A 209 8.68 19.69 -9.10
CA PRO A 209 10.02 19.97 -8.60
C PRO A 209 10.15 19.44 -7.18
N LYS A 210 11.07 18.49 -6.98
CA LYS A 210 11.42 18.02 -5.64
C LYS A 210 12.35 19.03 -5.00
N LYS A 211 11.80 20.13 -4.47
CA LYS A 211 12.56 21.02 -3.59
C LYS A 211 12.89 20.23 -2.32
N LYS A 212 14.16 19.83 -2.17
CA LYS A 212 14.66 19.23 -0.93
C LYS A 212 14.79 20.35 0.09
N LEU A 213 13.82 20.43 1.00
CA LEU A 213 13.86 21.38 2.08
C LEU A 213 14.87 20.92 3.15
N LYS A 214 15.90 21.73 3.41
CA LYS A 214 16.82 21.50 4.53
C LYS A 214 16.18 22.10 5.78
N TRP A 215 15.70 21.23 6.67
CA TRP A 215 15.06 21.66 7.92
C TRP A 215 16.08 22.29 8.86
N THR A 216 15.81 23.53 9.27
CA THR A 216 16.50 24.26 10.35
C THR A 216 15.52 24.47 11.51
N LEU A 217 16.03 24.82 12.70
CA LEU A 217 15.16 25.11 13.86
C LEU A 217 14.20 26.27 13.59
N SER A 218 14.67 27.34 12.95
CA SER A 218 13.83 28.47 12.54
C SER A 218 12.68 28.02 11.62
N LEU A 219 12.97 27.19 10.61
CA LEU A 219 11.96 26.70 9.70
C LEU A 219 10.98 25.72 10.36
N ALA A 220 11.48 24.87 11.27
CA ALA A 220 10.63 23.99 12.07
C ALA A 220 9.71 24.79 13.02
N SER A 221 10.22 25.89 13.60
CA SER A 221 9.44 26.79 14.44
C SER A 221 8.33 27.47 13.63
N LYS A 222 8.66 28.01 12.45
CA LYS A 222 7.68 28.55 11.51
C LYS A 222 6.60 27.51 11.18
N PHE A 223 7.01 26.28 10.88
CA PHE A 223 6.09 25.19 10.57
C PHE A 223 5.13 24.89 11.74
N VAL A 224 5.62 24.79 12.98
CA VAL A 224 4.77 24.54 14.16
C VAL A 224 3.82 25.69 14.38
N ASN A 225 4.28 26.94 14.28
CA ASN A 225 3.44 28.12 14.52
C ASN A 225 2.28 28.20 13.53
N LEU A 226 2.54 27.98 12.24
CA LEU A 226 1.48 27.91 11.23
C LEU A 226 0.54 26.72 11.47
N LEU A 227 1.07 25.59 11.94
CA LEU A 227 0.24 24.44 12.25
C LEU A 227 -0.71 24.72 13.42
N LEU A 228 -0.23 25.36 14.48
CA LEU A 228 -1.05 25.79 15.62
C LEU A 228 -2.10 26.81 15.19
N GLU A 229 -1.70 27.81 14.40
CA GLU A 229 -2.59 28.85 13.86
C GLU A 229 -3.74 28.27 13.05
N TYR A 230 -3.45 27.36 12.11
CA TYR A 230 -4.47 26.81 11.23
C TYR A 230 -5.34 25.73 11.85
N THR A 231 -4.85 25.07 12.90
CA THR A 231 -5.66 24.11 13.66
C THR A 231 -6.49 24.79 14.74
N GLY A 232 -6.06 25.97 15.22
CA GLY A 232 -6.68 26.66 16.36
C GLY A 232 -6.47 25.94 17.69
N GLU A 233 -5.49 25.04 17.78
CA GLU A 233 -5.27 24.16 18.92
C GLU A 233 -3.93 24.43 19.61
N PRO A 234 -3.83 24.22 20.93
CA PRO A 234 -2.54 24.19 21.62
C PRO A 234 -1.71 22.98 21.17
N LEU A 235 -0.39 23.05 21.39
CA LEU A 235 0.58 22.08 20.90
C LEU A 235 0.33 20.67 21.45
N GLU A 236 -0.06 20.59 22.72
CA GLU A 236 -0.35 19.35 23.45
C GLU A 236 -1.51 18.58 22.79
N ASN A 237 -2.53 19.30 22.32
CA ASN A 237 -3.69 18.70 21.66
C ASN A 237 -3.32 18.08 20.30
N LEU A 238 -2.22 18.51 19.68
CA LEU A 238 -1.77 17.96 18.40
C LEU A 238 -1.10 16.58 18.51
N LYS A 239 -0.80 16.10 19.73
CA LYS A 239 -0.07 14.85 19.95
C LYS A 239 -0.75 13.64 19.31
N TYR A 240 -2.07 13.52 19.44
CA TYR A 240 -2.85 12.40 18.92
C TYR A 240 -3.89 12.80 17.88
N LYS A 241 -3.97 14.10 17.55
CA LYS A 241 -4.97 14.62 16.64
C LYS A 241 -4.64 14.28 15.19
N SER A 242 -5.63 13.77 14.47
CA SER A 242 -5.56 13.68 13.01
C SER A 242 -5.77 15.07 12.42
N ILE A 243 -4.74 15.59 11.76
CA ILE A 243 -4.78 16.92 11.14
C ILE A 243 -5.46 16.83 9.77
N GLU A 244 -6.50 17.63 9.57
CA GLU A 244 -7.29 17.63 8.34
C GLU A 244 -6.48 18.02 7.10
N LYS A 245 -6.87 17.48 5.94
CA LYS A 245 -6.23 17.79 4.65
C LYS A 245 -6.29 19.29 4.32
N SER A 246 -7.37 19.97 4.70
CA SER A 246 -7.56 21.41 4.54
C SER A 246 -6.41 22.22 5.16
N VAL A 247 -6.01 21.88 6.39
CA VAL A 247 -4.89 22.50 7.12
C VAL A 247 -3.56 22.25 6.40
N TRP A 248 -3.31 21.01 5.97
CA TRP A 248 -2.10 20.65 5.24
C TRP A 248 -1.93 21.42 3.93
N LEU A 249 -3.02 21.71 3.23
CA LEU A 249 -3.00 22.52 2.01
C LEU A 249 -2.73 24.00 2.30
N LYS A 250 -3.19 24.54 3.44
CA LYS A 250 -2.80 25.89 3.88
C LYS A 250 -1.30 25.95 4.15
N LEU A 251 -0.75 24.98 4.89
CA LEU A 251 0.69 24.88 5.15
C LEU A 251 1.53 24.76 3.88
N GLU A 252 1.06 24.03 2.87
CA GLU A 252 1.77 23.91 1.59
C GLU A 252 1.99 25.27 0.92
N ARG A 253 0.96 26.13 0.93
CA ARG A 253 1.04 27.48 0.34
C ARG A 253 2.07 28.33 1.06
N ASP A 254 2.04 28.36 2.40
CA ASP A 254 2.84 29.28 3.22
C ASP A 254 4.28 28.80 3.45
N MET A 255 4.51 27.49 3.32
CA MET A 255 5.85 26.89 3.38
C MET A 255 6.47 26.70 1.99
N GLY A 256 5.70 26.87 0.91
CA GLY A 256 6.15 26.63 -0.46
C GLY A 256 6.62 25.19 -0.70
N GLN A 257 6.07 24.22 0.04
CA GLN A 257 6.49 22.82 0.04
C GLN A 257 5.28 21.90 0.01
N LEU A 258 5.30 20.89 -0.86
CA LEU A 258 4.19 19.93 -0.99
C LEU A 258 3.81 19.32 0.37
N TYR A 259 2.51 19.31 0.67
CA TYR A 259 1.97 18.95 1.98
C TYR A 259 2.35 17.53 2.40
N ILE A 260 2.53 16.62 1.44
CA ILE A 260 2.94 15.23 1.69
C ILE A 260 4.33 15.19 2.38
N TYR A 261 5.23 16.10 2.02
CA TYR A 261 6.54 16.21 2.66
C TYR A 261 6.46 16.85 4.04
N LEU A 262 5.53 17.79 4.24
CA LEU A 262 5.27 18.40 5.54
C LEU A 262 4.69 17.37 6.53
N GLN A 263 3.70 16.59 6.08
CA GLN A 263 3.14 15.45 6.82
C GLN A 263 4.22 14.43 7.19
N TYR A 264 5.08 14.09 6.22
CA TYR A 264 6.19 13.18 6.45
C TYR A 264 7.15 13.73 7.50
N PHE A 265 7.56 15.00 7.39
CA PHE A 265 8.45 15.63 8.36
C PHE A 265 7.84 15.65 9.77
N TRP A 266 6.57 16.02 9.89
CA TRP A 266 5.83 15.97 11.15
C TRP A 266 5.85 14.56 11.74
N ALA A 267 5.33 13.57 11.02
CA ALA A 267 5.12 12.24 11.54
C ALA A 267 6.44 11.46 11.77
N VAL A 268 7.47 11.69 10.97
CA VAL A 268 8.69 10.86 10.94
C VAL A 268 9.88 11.50 11.65
N THR A 269 9.77 12.78 12.02
CA THR A 269 10.85 13.51 12.68
C THR A 269 10.32 14.39 13.81
N LEU A 270 9.62 15.47 13.49
CA LEU A 270 9.38 16.57 14.42
C LEU A 270 8.45 16.20 15.57
N HIS A 271 7.40 15.42 15.32
CA HIS A 271 6.45 15.00 16.35
C HIS A 271 7.16 14.31 17.52
N SER A 272 8.02 13.32 17.22
CA SER A 272 8.79 12.63 18.26
C SER A 272 9.89 13.49 18.89
N GLN A 273 10.33 14.58 18.24
CA GLN A 273 11.22 15.54 18.91
C GLN A 273 10.50 16.39 19.94
N ILE A 274 9.22 16.69 19.72
CA ILE A 274 8.42 17.56 20.60
C ILE A 274 7.83 16.76 21.77
N PHE A 275 7.27 15.59 21.49
CA PHE A 275 6.44 14.89 22.48
C PHE A 275 7.17 13.80 23.29
N VAL A 276 8.38 13.39 22.88
CA VAL A 276 9.20 12.45 23.65
C VAL A 276 10.03 13.24 24.65
N LYS A 277 9.91 12.93 25.95
CA LYS A 277 10.55 13.69 27.03
C LYS A 277 11.99 13.24 27.34
N PHE A 278 12.77 12.87 26.31
CA PHE A 278 14.18 12.55 26.43
C PHE A 278 14.88 12.50 25.06
N ASP A 279 16.19 12.69 25.07
CA ASP A 279 17.03 12.56 23.89
C ASP A 279 17.07 11.11 23.40
N VAL A 280 16.61 10.86 22.18
CA VAL A 280 16.48 9.49 21.65
C VAL A 280 17.77 9.07 20.94
N GLU A 281 18.46 8.08 21.49
CA GLU A 281 19.52 7.39 20.76
C GLU A 281 18.93 6.43 19.74
N LEU A 282 19.03 6.79 18.46
CA LEU A 282 18.36 6.05 17.38
C LEU A 282 18.86 4.60 17.24
N GLN A 283 20.11 4.32 17.62
CA GLN A 283 20.64 2.97 17.63
C GLN A 283 20.00 2.13 18.74
N THR A 284 19.90 2.67 19.95
CA THR A 284 19.32 2.00 21.12
C THR A 284 17.85 1.69 20.89
N LEU A 285 17.07 2.69 20.46
CA LEU A 285 15.66 2.50 20.08
C LEU A 285 15.51 1.42 19.00
N ARG A 286 16.35 1.47 17.95
CA ARG A 286 16.26 0.48 16.86
C ARG A 286 16.54 -0.94 17.34
N ARG A 287 17.58 -1.13 18.16
CA ARG A 287 17.91 -2.45 18.72
C ARG A 287 16.78 -2.97 19.61
N HIS A 288 16.18 -2.08 20.41
CA HIS A 288 14.99 -2.40 21.20
C HIS A 288 13.84 -2.89 20.31
N LEU A 289 13.49 -2.11 19.29
CA LEU A 289 12.41 -2.46 18.35
C LEU A 289 12.66 -3.81 17.67
N TYR A 290 13.87 -4.09 17.20
CA TYR A 290 14.18 -5.39 16.57
C TYR A 290 14.11 -6.57 17.55
N LYS A 291 14.56 -6.39 18.81
CA LYS A 291 14.39 -7.39 19.85
C LYS A 291 12.92 -7.67 20.12
N LYS A 292 12.08 -6.63 20.18
CA LYS A 292 10.63 -6.78 20.37
C LYS A 292 9.96 -7.43 19.18
N LEU A 293 10.31 -7.06 17.95
CA LEU A 293 9.77 -7.69 16.74
C LEU A 293 10.00 -9.21 16.70
N LYS A 294 11.11 -9.71 17.28
CA LYS A 294 11.38 -11.16 17.38
C LYS A 294 10.35 -11.91 18.23
N LEU A 295 9.65 -11.23 19.13
CA LEU A 295 8.64 -11.83 20.01
C LEU A 295 7.25 -11.89 19.35
N TYR A 296 7.07 -11.22 18.21
CA TYR A 296 5.80 -11.16 17.51
C TYR A 296 5.73 -12.22 16.40
N PRO A 297 4.54 -12.76 16.08
CA PRO A 297 4.36 -13.79 15.05
C PRO A 297 4.36 -13.20 13.62
N TYR A 298 5.22 -12.22 13.35
CA TYR A 298 5.36 -11.62 12.03
C TYR A 298 6.40 -12.39 11.21
N LYS A 299 6.05 -12.84 10.01
CA LYS A 299 6.95 -13.67 9.19
C LYS A 299 7.80 -12.88 8.22
N VAL A 300 7.31 -11.73 7.76
CA VAL A 300 8.03 -10.83 6.84
C VAL A 300 7.83 -9.36 7.21
N TRP A 301 8.66 -8.48 6.64
CA TRP A 301 8.60 -7.03 6.92
C TRP A 301 7.21 -6.41 6.72
N THR A 302 6.46 -6.86 5.71
CA THR A 302 5.11 -6.33 5.41
C THR A 302 4.05 -6.73 6.43
N ASP A 303 4.33 -7.72 7.27
CA ASP A 303 3.40 -8.16 8.32
C ASP A 303 3.42 -7.22 9.53
N ILE A 304 4.52 -6.48 9.73
CA ILE A 304 4.74 -5.65 10.91
C ILE A 304 3.63 -4.59 11.07
N ARG A 305 2.97 -4.59 12.23
CA ARG A 305 1.99 -3.56 12.61
C ARG A 305 2.63 -2.53 13.50
N TRP A 306 3.20 -1.50 12.89
CA TRP A 306 3.92 -0.44 13.62
C TRP A 306 3.08 0.32 14.66
N LYS A 307 1.75 0.29 14.56
CA LYS A 307 0.86 0.83 15.61
C LYS A 307 0.88 -0.01 16.88
N GLU A 308 1.01 -1.34 16.77
CA GLU A 308 1.15 -2.23 17.94
C GLU A 308 2.50 -2.04 18.63
N MET A 309 3.54 -1.76 17.84
CA MET A 309 4.88 -1.48 18.36
C MET A 309 4.97 -0.23 19.24
N LEU A 310 3.98 0.67 19.19
CA LEU A 310 3.91 1.84 20.07
C LEU A 310 3.76 1.47 21.55
N LYS A 311 3.23 0.28 21.86
CA LYS A 311 3.07 -0.20 23.24
C LYS A 311 4.39 -0.56 23.94
N HIS A 312 5.49 -0.66 23.18
CA HIS A 312 6.82 -1.07 23.68
C HIS A 312 7.82 0.08 23.70
N VAL A 313 7.34 1.31 23.53
CA VAL A 313 8.16 2.50 23.56
C VAL A 313 7.47 3.57 24.40
N PRO A 314 8.24 4.51 24.98
CA PRO A 314 7.67 5.63 25.69
C PRO A 314 6.66 6.43 24.88
N ASP A 315 5.78 7.13 25.59
CA ASP A 315 4.79 7.98 24.96
C ASP A 315 5.45 9.12 24.13
N GLY A 316 4.81 9.52 23.03
CA GLY A 316 5.25 10.57 22.10
C GLY A 316 5.86 10.08 20.80
N PHE A 317 6.13 8.78 20.64
CA PHE A 317 6.52 8.23 19.34
C PHE A 317 5.32 8.08 18.39
N THR A 318 5.58 8.18 17.08
CA THR A 318 4.61 7.77 16.06
C THR A 318 5.01 6.44 15.43
N HIS A 319 4.03 5.66 14.98
CA HIS A 319 4.29 4.42 14.23
C HIS A 319 5.11 4.66 12.96
N ASN A 320 4.95 5.83 12.32
CA ASN A 320 5.74 6.22 11.14
C ASN A 320 7.19 6.50 11.47
N PHE A 321 7.46 7.10 12.64
CA PHE A 321 8.80 7.30 13.17
C PHE A 321 9.49 5.95 13.39
N LEU A 322 8.85 5.03 14.14
CA LEU A 322 9.39 3.69 14.41
C LEU A 322 9.70 2.92 13.12
N HIS A 323 8.73 2.90 12.20
CA HIS A 323 8.90 2.28 10.88
C HIS A 323 10.11 2.86 10.14
N ASN A 324 10.24 4.18 10.07
CA ASN A 324 11.34 4.82 9.36
C ASN A 324 12.72 4.53 9.99
N VAL A 325 12.79 4.51 11.33
CA VAL A 325 14.02 4.21 12.08
C VAL A 325 14.55 2.81 11.75
N CYS A 326 13.66 1.81 11.67
CA CYS A 326 14.04 0.44 11.35
C CYS A 326 14.23 0.23 9.83
N ARG A 327 13.32 0.78 9.01
CA ARG A 327 13.28 0.58 7.55
C ARG A 327 14.58 0.93 6.86
N LYS A 328 15.29 1.98 7.29
CA LYS A 328 16.55 2.38 6.66
C LYS A 328 17.59 1.25 6.65
N LEU A 329 17.62 0.45 7.72
CA LEU A 329 18.54 -0.67 7.83
C LEU A 329 18.03 -1.88 7.05
N ALA A 330 16.74 -2.20 7.22
CA ALA A 330 16.10 -3.29 6.51
C ALA A 330 16.23 -3.16 4.99
N ARG A 331 16.04 -1.94 4.44
CA ARG A 331 16.19 -1.66 3.00
C ARG A 331 17.58 -1.94 2.44
N SER A 332 18.60 -2.04 3.28
CA SER A 332 19.96 -2.41 2.85
C SER A 332 20.17 -3.92 2.75
N TYR A 333 19.14 -4.71 3.06
CA TYR A 333 19.08 -6.14 2.81
C TYR A 333 18.33 -6.38 1.49
N GLU A 334 18.89 -7.16 0.58
CA GLU A 334 18.27 -7.43 -0.72
C GLU A 334 16.95 -8.18 -0.54
N GLY A 335 15.89 -7.73 -1.22
CA GLY A 335 14.59 -8.40 -1.11
C GLY A 335 13.93 -8.34 0.28
N TYR A 336 14.33 -7.41 1.17
CA TYR A 336 13.88 -7.32 2.58
C TYR A 336 12.37 -7.40 2.85
N LEU A 337 11.53 -7.17 1.84
CA LEU A 337 10.08 -7.27 1.94
C LEU A 337 9.58 -8.72 2.03
N ASN A 338 10.34 -9.69 1.49
CA ASN A 338 9.86 -11.06 1.27
C ASN A 338 10.66 -12.11 2.06
N VAL A 339 11.85 -11.76 2.54
CA VAL A 339 12.74 -12.63 3.33
C VAL A 339 12.17 -12.85 4.74
N PRO A 340 12.47 -13.98 5.39
CA PRO A 340 12.07 -14.22 6.78
C PRO A 340 12.48 -13.06 7.69
N LEU A 341 11.54 -12.63 8.55
CA LEU A 341 11.77 -11.49 9.42
C LEU A 341 12.89 -11.75 10.42
N GLU A 342 13.05 -12.99 10.88
CA GLU A 342 14.10 -13.42 11.80
C GLU A 342 15.50 -13.18 11.21
N GLU A 343 15.69 -13.52 9.94
CA GLU A 343 16.94 -13.30 9.21
C GLU A 343 17.25 -11.80 9.10
N LEU A 344 16.24 -11.01 8.73
CA LEU A 344 16.37 -9.57 8.62
C LEU A 344 16.68 -8.91 9.98
N ILE A 345 16.08 -9.41 11.06
CA ILE A 345 16.36 -8.98 12.43
C ILE A 345 17.81 -9.30 12.81
N GLN A 346 18.29 -10.51 12.55
CA GLN A 346 19.67 -10.91 12.84
C GLN A 346 20.67 -10.03 12.10
N TYR A 347 20.46 -9.84 10.80
CA TYR A 347 21.25 -8.90 9.99
C TYR A 347 21.25 -7.49 10.60
N ALA A 348 20.07 -7.00 10.97
CA ALA A 348 19.91 -5.66 11.52
C ALA A 348 20.56 -5.47 12.91
N LEU A 349 20.59 -6.51 13.75
CA LEU A 349 21.23 -6.48 15.05
C LEU A 349 22.77 -6.55 14.97
N ASN A 350 23.29 -7.21 13.94
CA ASN A 350 24.73 -7.37 13.70
C ASN A 350 25.36 -6.18 12.97
N LYS A 351 24.57 -5.40 12.22
CA LYS A 351 25.09 -4.30 11.42
C LYS A 351 25.45 -3.09 12.29
N PRO A 352 26.71 -2.60 12.25
CA PRO A 352 27.09 -1.38 12.95
C PRO A 352 26.30 -0.20 12.39
N CYS A 353 25.84 0.68 13.27
CA CYS A 353 25.07 1.84 12.88
C CYS A 353 25.62 3.12 13.49
N THR A 354 25.39 4.23 12.81
CA THR A 354 25.82 5.54 13.30
C THR A 354 25.09 5.89 14.60
N LYS A 355 25.87 6.29 15.62
CA LYS A 355 25.38 6.81 16.90
C LYS A 355 24.79 8.20 16.69
N ARG A 356 23.60 8.26 16.11
CA ARG A 356 22.83 9.49 15.95
C ARG A 356 21.84 9.62 17.10
N ARG A 357 21.77 10.82 17.66
CA ARG A 357 20.84 11.19 18.72
C ARG A 357 19.83 12.18 18.16
N LEU A 358 18.56 11.89 18.35
CA LEU A 358 17.48 12.82 18.08
C LEU A 358 17.31 13.71 19.31
N LYS A 359 17.48 15.01 19.11
CA LYS A 359 17.36 16.00 20.18
C LYS A 359 15.91 16.35 20.45
N THR A 360 15.60 16.48 21.73
CA THR A 360 14.29 16.91 22.20
C THR A 360 14.12 18.41 21.98
N LEU A 361 12.93 18.83 21.57
CA LEU A 361 12.58 20.21 21.30
C LEU A 361 11.40 20.62 22.17
N ALA A 362 11.42 21.86 22.64
CA ALA A 362 10.25 22.50 23.25
C ALA A 362 9.99 23.84 22.58
N LEU A 363 8.72 24.25 22.58
CA LEU A 363 8.31 25.57 22.12
C LEU A 363 8.42 26.52 23.32
N ASN A 364 9.27 27.54 23.22
CA ASN A 364 9.42 28.52 24.29
C ASN A 364 8.32 29.61 24.24
N GLU A 365 8.37 30.55 25.18
CA GLU A 365 7.40 31.65 25.31
C GLU A 365 7.30 32.52 24.05
N HIS A 366 8.38 32.62 23.29
CA HIS A 366 8.43 33.36 22.02
C HIS A 366 7.98 32.55 20.81
N ARG A 367 7.41 31.35 21.02
CA ARG A 367 7.00 30.42 19.97
C ARG A 367 8.16 30.01 19.05
N VAL A 368 9.36 29.86 19.62
CA VAL A 368 10.54 29.33 18.93
C VAL A 368 10.88 27.96 19.49
N LEU A 369 11.19 27.01 18.61
CA LEU A 369 11.66 25.69 19.03
C LEU A 369 13.12 25.78 19.47
N GLU A 370 13.38 25.31 20.68
CA GLU A 370 14.71 25.21 21.26
C GLU A 370 15.03 23.79 21.71
N VAL A 371 16.33 23.47 21.76
CA VAL A 371 16.79 22.15 22.21
C VAL A 371 16.80 22.12 23.73
N ILE A 372 16.02 21.22 24.30
CA ILE A 372 15.99 20.98 25.74
C ILE A 372 16.63 19.64 26.08
N ARG A 373 17.15 19.52 27.31
CA ARG A 373 17.70 18.28 27.83
C ARG A 373 16.87 17.85 29.04
N TYR A 374 16.21 16.71 28.93
CA TYR A 374 15.65 16.04 30.08
C TYR A 374 16.73 15.19 30.76
N ASN A 375 16.71 15.14 32.09
CA ASN A 375 17.60 14.29 32.89
C ASN A 375 17.13 12.81 32.95
N GLN A 376 16.04 12.48 32.25
CA GLN A 376 15.44 11.14 32.28
C GLN A 376 16.15 10.19 31.32
N LYS A 377 16.47 8.99 31.82
CA LYS A 377 16.91 7.86 30.98
C LYS A 377 15.68 7.20 30.35
N PRO A 378 15.78 6.68 29.12
CA PRO A 378 14.66 6.00 28.50
C PRO A 378 14.37 4.68 29.22
N GLU A 379 13.14 4.52 29.68
CA GLU A 379 12.59 3.24 30.11
C GLU A 379 11.89 2.61 28.90
N TYR A 380 12.51 1.56 28.36
CA TYR A 380 11.92 0.79 27.28
C TYR A 380 11.37 -0.51 27.86
N ASP A 381 10.05 -0.66 27.86
CA ASP A 381 9.37 -1.88 28.31
C ASP A 381 9.65 -3.06 27.40
#